data_AF-A0A150RP24-F1
#
_entry.id   AF-A0A150RP24-F1
#
_cell.length_a   1.000
_cell.length_b   1.000
_cell.length_c   1.000
_cell.angle_alpha   90.00
_cell.angle_beta   90.00
_cell.angle_gamma   90.00
#
_symmetry.space_group_name_H-M   'P 1'
#
loop_
_entity.id
_entity.type
_entity.pdbx_description
1 polymer ?
#
loop_
_entity_poly.entity_id
_entity_poly.type
_entity_poly.pdbx_seq_one_letter_code
_entity_poly.pdbx_strand_id
1 'polypeptide(L)'
;MNETIELSSRAVAATIVAVLGVILSGCGSDSGGTTPQTSDPECTGGALEADLQASPLSGPGVDPETGKLRPPPEGSSYTISATYGVPLPGDAAREKYMQYFGAIQAQLASQPGLVAIQLAQSPSCGSGRTLAVWASTDEMYAFVMSPAHLAAMDAVSELIEPNYAVTHWEAASTDEITQEEGARHIKASERQAR
;
A
#
# COMPACT_ATOMS: atom_id res chain seq x y z
N MET A 1 -50.69 -15.49 -26.26
CA MET A 1 -50.07 -14.23 -25.81
C MET A 1 -48.60 -14.56 -25.60
N ASN A 2 -47.85 -14.58 -26.70
CA ASN A 2 -46.85 -13.56 -27.14
C ASN A 2 -45.53 -13.72 -26.37
N GLU A 3 -44.33 -13.83 -26.94
CA GLU A 3 -43.78 -13.78 -28.31
C GLU A 3 -42.40 -14.49 -28.22
N THR A 4 -42.12 -15.52 -29.03
CA THR A 4 -41.42 -15.49 -30.33
C THR A 4 -39.90 -15.27 -30.22
N ILE A 5 -39.20 -16.39 -30.40
CA ILE A 5 -37.76 -16.51 -30.65
C ILE A 5 -37.52 -16.17 -32.13
N GLU A 6 -36.72 -15.14 -32.41
CA GLU A 6 -36.14 -14.92 -33.74
C GLU A 6 -34.63 -14.67 -33.62
N LEU A 7 -33.82 -15.61 -34.08
CA LEU A 7 -32.52 -15.30 -34.65
C LEU A 7 -32.39 -16.04 -35.97
N SER A 8 -32.08 -15.22 -36.97
CA SER A 8 -32.20 -15.43 -38.41
C SER A 8 -31.17 -16.41 -38.98
N SER A 9 -31.68 -17.33 -39.81
CA SER A 9 -31.18 -17.80 -41.13
C SER A 9 -29.66 -17.76 -41.39
N ARG A 10 -29.00 -18.92 -41.59
CA ARG A 10 -28.75 -19.59 -42.89
C ARG A 10 -27.96 -18.72 -43.87
N ALA A 11 -26.93 -19.14 -44.60
CA ALA A 11 -26.21 -20.39 -44.86
C ALA A 11 -24.98 -19.95 -45.73
N VAL A 12 -23.96 -20.72 -46.07
CA VAL A 12 -23.90 -21.80 -47.08
C VAL A 12 -22.40 -22.11 -47.31
N ALA A 13 -22.11 -23.40 -47.44
CA ALA A 13 -21.03 -24.04 -48.20
C ALA A 13 -19.54 -23.92 -47.80
N ALA A 14 -19.06 -25.07 -47.36
CA ALA A 14 -17.78 -25.68 -47.63
C ALA A 14 -17.22 -25.49 -49.06
N THR A 15 -15.90 -25.34 -49.16
CA THR A 15 -15.10 -26.07 -50.15
C THR A 15 -13.70 -26.36 -49.60
N ILE A 16 -13.32 -27.63 -49.68
CA ILE A 16 -12.00 -28.21 -49.39
C ILE A 16 -11.04 -27.91 -50.55
N VAL A 17 -9.82 -27.47 -50.26
CA VAL A 17 -8.64 -27.75 -51.11
C VAL A 17 -7.47 -28.12 -50.22
N ALA A 18 -7.08 -29.39 -50.28
CA ALA A 18 -5.81 -29.90 -49.80
C ALA A 18 -4.74 -29.69 -50.89
N VAL A 19 -3.59 -29.12 -50.55
CA VAL A 19 -2.34 -29.34 -51.29
C VAL A 19 -1.21 -29.55 -50.28
N LEU A 20 -0.62 -30.73 -50.37
CA LEU A 20 0.61 -31.18 -49.72
C LEU A 20 1.84 -30.43 -50.28
N GLY A 21 2.80 -30.18 -49.38
CA GLY A 21 4.22 -30.40 -49.66
C GLY A 21 5.08 -29.13 -49.85
N VAL A 22 5.99 -28.87 -48.91
CA VAL A 22 7.42 -29.20 -49.01
C VAL A 22 8.09 -28.92 -47.66
N ILE A 23 9.01 -29.81 -47.33
CA ILE A 23 9.73 -30.00 -46.07
C ILE A 23 10.88 -28.98 -45.99
N LEU A 24 11.00 -28.25 -44.88
CA LEU A 24 12.27 -27.75 -44.37
C LEU A 24 12.35 -28.10 -42.88
N SER A 25 13.17 -29.11 -42.60
CA SER A 25 13.65 -29.48 -41.28
C SER A 25 14.49 -28.34 -40.72
N GLY A 26 13.88 -27.52 -39.87
CA GLY A 26 14.57 -26.63 -38.93
C GLY A 26 14.27 -27.10 -37.52
N CYS A 27 15.18 -27.89 -36.93
CA CYS A 27 15.23 -28.09 -35.48
C CYS A 27 15.64 -26.77 -34.82
N GLY A 28 14.66 -25.91 -34.57
CA GLY A 28 14.76 -24.82 -33.61
C GLY A 28 13.95 -25.21 -32.38
N SER A 29 14.55 -25.99 -31.47
CA SER A 29 14.04 -26.14 -30.12
C SER A 29 14.23 -24.82 -29.39
N ASP A 30 13.32 -23.88 -29.61
CA ASP A 30 13.19 -22.70 -28.77
C ASP A 30 11.77 -22.70 -28.21
N SER A 31 11.54 -23.65 -27.31
CA SER A 31 10.45 -23.57 -26.35
C SER A 31 10.81 -22.48 -25.35
N GLY A 32 10.78 -21.23 -25.81
CA GLY A 32 10.70 -20.04 -24.98
C GLY A 32 9.34 -20.02 -24.30
N GLY A 33 9.10 -21.01 -23.45
CA GLY A 33 8.10 -20.91 -22.42
C GLY A 33 8.52 -19.74 -21.56
N THR A 34 7.87 -18.60 -21.75
CA THR A 34 7.81 -17.57 -20.73
C THR A 34 7.16 -18.24 -19.53
N THR A 35 7.98 -18.85 -18.67
CA THR A 35 7.60 -19.18 -17.32
C THR A 35 7.01 -17.88 -16.79
N PRO A 36 5.72 -17.82 -16.40
CA PRO A 36 5.21 -16.66 -15.70
C PRO A 36 6.19 -16.46 -14.55
N GLN A 37 6.92 -15.35 -14.55
CA GLN A 37 7.58 -14.91 -13.34
C GLN A 37 6.44 -14.67 -12.37
N THR A 38 6.13 -15.68 -11.56
CA THR A 38 5.54 -15.46 -10.26
C THR A 38 6.65 -14.74 -9.50
N SER A 39 6.78 -13.44 -9.75
CA SER A 39 7.56 -12.58 -8.89
C SER A 39 6.87 -12.70 -7.56
N ASP A 40 7.52 -13.39 -6.61
CA ASP A 40 7.09 -13.36 -5.22
C ASP A 40 6.80 -11.89 -4.87
N PRO A 41 5.67 -11.60 -4.21
CA PRO A 41 5.32 -10.23 -3.89
C PRO A 41 6.51 -9.61 -3.13
N GLU A 42 7.07 -8.53 -3.69
CA GLU A 42 8.18 -7.83 -3.08
C GLU A 42 7.64 -7.06 -1.87
N CYS A 43 7.54 -7.76 -0.73
CA CYS A 43 7.08 -7.22 0.54
C CYS A 43 8.13 -6.27 1.12
N THR A 44 8.17 -5.07 0.57
CA THR A 44 9.09 -3.98 0.93
C THR A 44 8.32 -2.70 1.14
N GLY A 45 8.84 -1.81 1.99
CA GLY A 45 8.19 -0.52 2.21
C GLY A 45 8.13 0.37 0.96
N GLY A 46 9.10 0.20 0.06
CA GLY A 46 9.27 0.97 -1.17
C GLY A 46 8.34 0.62 -2.35
N ALA A 47 7.46 -0.38 -2.20
CA ALA A 47 6.46 -0.77 -3.21
C ALA A 47 5.12 -1.04 -2.54
N LEU A 48 4.00 -0.76 -3.22
CA LEU A 48 2.69 -1.16 -2.71
C LEU A 48 2.40 -2.63 -3.03
N GLU A 49 1.83 -3.32 -2.06
CA GLU A 49 1.33 -4.66 -2.20
C GLU A 49 0.09 -4.66 -3.10
N ALA A 50 -0.02 -5.64 -3.99
CA ALA A 50 -1.13 -5.72 -4.95
C ALA A 50 -2.51 -5.89 -4.27
N ASP A 51 -2.53 -6.43 -3.05
CA ASP A 51 -3.72 -6.64 -2.23
C ASP A 51 -3.82 -5.67 -1.04
N LEU A 52 -3.09 -4.54 -1.08
CA LEU A 52 -3.15 -3.52 -0.04
C LEU A 52 -4.58 -2.99 0.12
N GLN A 53 -5.09 -3.08 1.35
CA GLN A 53 -6.40 -2.58 1.73
C GLN A 53 -6.20 -1.40 2.67
N ALA A 54 -6.54 -0.20 2.19
CA ALA A 54 -6.49 1.02 2.98
C ALA A 54 -7.87 1.39 3.52
N SER A 55 -7.94 1.73 4.80
CA SER A 55 -9.10 2.41 5.38
C SER A 55 -9.26 3.82 4.77
N PRO A 56 -10.46 4.42 4.82
CA PRO A 56 -10.59 5.85 4.55
C PRO A 56 -9.73 6.68 5.51
N LEU A 57 -9.23 7.83 5.05
CA LEU A 57 -8.64 8.82 5.95
C LEU A 57 -9.67 9.18 7.04
N SER A 58 -9.18 9.33 8.27
CA SER A 58 -9.97 9.74 9.41
C SER A 58 -9.22 10.74 10.28
N GLY A 59 -9.92 11.68 10.90
CA GLY A 59 -9.32 12.66 11.80
C GLY A 59 -9.95 14.06 11.68
N PRO A 60 -9.49 15.03 12.49
CA PRO A 60 -10.09 16.36 12.57
C PRO A 60 -10.07 17.17 11.26
N GLY A 61 -9.11 16.91 10.38
CA GLY A 61 -8.97 17.55 9.08
C GLY A 61 -9.78 16.91 7.96
N VAL A 62 -10.43 15.77 8.21
CA VAL A 62 -11.30 15.12 7.23
C VAL A 62 -12.69 15.76 7.31
N ASP A 63 -13.18 16.21 6.17
CA ASP A 63 -14.52 16.76 6.07
C ASP A 63 -15.58 15.66 6.25
N PRO A 64 -16.50 15.78 7.22
CA PRO A 64 -17.44 14.71 7.56
C PRO A 64 -18.52 14.50 6.50
N GLU A 65 -18.79 15.48 5.62
CA GLU A 65 -19.79 15.36 4.57
C GLU A 65 -19.21 14.66 3.33
N THR A 66 -17.96 14.98 3.01
CA THR A 66 -17.32 14.49 1.77
C THR A 66 -16.35 13.34 1.99
N GLY A 67 -15.90 13.11 3.23
CA GLY A 67 -14.84 12.15 3.56
C GLY A 67 -13.46 12.56 3.03
N LYS A 68 -13.29 13.79 2.52
CA LYS A 68 -12.04 14.27 1.94
C LYS A 68 -11.23 15.05 2.97
N LEU A 69 -9.92 14.93 2.90
CA LEU A 69 -9.01 15.79 3.64
C LEU A 69 -9.15 17.24 3.16
N ARG A 70 -9.26 18.19 4.10
CA ARG A 70 -9.25 19.61 3.77
C ARG A 70 -7.83 20.05 3.39
N PRO A 71 -7.67 20.95 2.40
CA PRO A 71 -6.35 21.47 2.03
C PRO A 71 -5.70 22.18 3.23
N PRO A 72 -4.35 22.27 3.26
CA PRO A 72 -3.65 23.04 4.27
C PRO A 72 -4.07 24.53 4.19
N PRO A 73 -3.90 25.30 5.28
CA PRO A 73 -4.07 26.75 5.23
C PRO A 73 -3.30 27.39 4.07
N GLU A 74 -3.85 28.45 3.49
CA GLU A 74 -3.23 29.14 2.36
C GLU A 74 -1.79 29.57 2.69
N GLY A 75 -0.85 29.22 1.82
CA GLY A 75 0.58 29.52 2.01
C GLY A 75 1.32 28.58 2.97
N SER A 76 0.72 27.45 3.34
CA SER A 76 1.35 26.42 4.19
C SER A 76 1.33 25.02 3.57
N SER A 77 2.02 24.07 4.20
CA SER A 77 2.02 22.64 3.88
C SER A 77 1.67 21.82 5.12
N TYR A 78 1.21 20.59 4.89
CA TYR A 78 1.18 19.57 5.93
C TYR A 78 2.50 18.79 5.95
N THR A 79 2.91 18.33 7.12
CA THR A 79 3.92 17.27 7.22
C THR A 79 3.22 15.92 7.14
N ILE A 80 3.69 15.04 6.28
CA ILE A 80 3.17 13.68 6.12
C ILE A 80 4.21 12.70 6.61
N SER A 81 3.82 11.74 7.44
CA SER A 81 4.67 10.61 7.82
C SER A 81 4.08 9.30 7.31
N ALA A 82 4.91 8.47 6.68
CA ALA A 82 4.53 7.14 6.24
C ALA A 82 5.40 6.07 6.90
N THR A 83 4.78 4.97 7.31
CA THR A 83 5.47 3.79 7.87
C THR A 83 5.07 2.53 7.14
N TYR A 84 5.96 1.55 7.13
CA TYR A 84 5.73 0.18 6.70
C TYR A 84 6.39 -0.77 7.70
N GLY A 85 5.72 -1.88 8.03
CA GLY A 85 6.33 -2.94 8.82
C GLY A 85 5.57 -4.26 8.72
N VAL A 86 6.28 -5.36 8.97
CA VAL A 86 5.71 -6.71 9.07
C VAL A 86 5.94 -7.21 10.49
N PRO A 87 4.89 -7.50 11.28
CA PRO A 87 5.08 -8.08 12.60
C PRO A 87 5.76 -9.45 12.52
N LEU A 88 6.67 -9.72 13.46
CA LEU A 88 7.27 -11.05 13.61
C LEU A 88 6.18 -12.10 13.92
N PRO A 89 6.32 -13.34 13.40
CA PRO A 89 5.34 -14.39 13.64
C PRO A 89 5.35 -14.88 15.09
N GLY A 90 4.24 -15.49 15.51
CA GLY A 90 4.09 -16.14 16.82
C GLY A 90 3.14 -15.40 17.76
N ASP A 91 2.39 -16.15 18.58
CA ASP A 91 1.30 -15.60 19.38
C ASP A 91 1.77 -14.59 20.43
N ALA A 92 2.90 -14.85 21.09
CA ALA A 92 3.45 -13.93 22.10
C ALA A 92 3.94 -12.60 21.48
N ALA A 93 4.56 -12.66 20.30
CA ALA A 93 4.98 -11.46 19.56
C ALA A 93 3.76 -10.67 19.08
N ARG A 94 2.76 -11.37 18.53
CA ARG A 94 1.50 -10.78 18.07
C ARG A 94 0.73 -10.09 19.20
N GLU A 95 0.63 -10.70 20.37
CA GLU A 95 -0.04 -10.10 21.52
C GLU A 95 0.66 -8.80 21.95
N LYS A 96 1.99 -8.83 22.13
CA LYS A 96 2.78 -7.63 22.45
C LYS A 96 2.66 -6.56 21.37
N TYR A 97 2.74 -6.94 20.10
CA TYR A 97 2.56 -6.03 18.97
C TYR A 97 1.21 -5.30 19.05
N MET A 98 0.12 -6.04 19.28
CA MET A 98 -1.22 -5.44 19.40
C MET A 98 -1.33 -4.51 20.61
N GLN A 99 -0.65 -4.80 21.72
CA GLN A 99 -0.61 -3.91 22.88
C GLN A 99 0.09 -2.58 22.56
N TYR A 100 1.31 -2.63 21.98
CA TYR A 100 2.04 -1.42 21.59
C TYR A 100 1.31 -0.63 20.50
N PHE A 101 0.79 -1.32 19.49
CA PHE A 101 0.04 -0.68 18.41
C PHE A 101 -1.24 -0.01 18.93
N GLY A 102 -1.95 -0.66 19.87
CA GLY A 102 -3.10 -0.06 20.55
C GLY A 102 -2.74 1.19 21.36
N ALA A 103 -1.62 1.16 22.09
CA ALA A 103 -1.13 2.31 22.84
C ALA A 103 -0.73 3.49 21.93
N ILE A 104 -0.07 3.20 20.81
CA ILE A 104 0.25 4.19 19.76
C ILE A 104 -1.03 4.82 19.20
N GLN A 105 -2.03 4.02 18.83
CA GLN A 105 -3.30 4.55 18.31
C GLN A 105 -4.03 5.41 19.33
N ALA A 106 -4.02 5.02 20.61
CA ALA A 106 -4.61 5.81 21.68
C ALA A 106 -3.90 7.16 21.86
N GLN A 107 -2.56 7.19 21.78
CA GLN A 107 -1.78 8.43 21.78
C GLN A 107 -2.16 9.30 20.58
N LEU A 108 -2.12 8.75 19.36
CA LEU A 108 -2.46 9.45 18.11
C LEU A 108 -3.84 10.10 18.17
N ALA A 109 -4.85 9.39 18.70
CA ALA A 109 -6.22 9.89 18.81
C ALA A 109 -6.35 11.18 19.66
N SER A 110 -5.38 11.44 20.55
CA SER A 110 -5.35 12.63 21.41
C SER A 110 -4.22 13.60 21.08
N GLN A 111 -3.42 13.30 20.07
CA GLN A 111 -2.19 14.00 19.77
C GLN A 111 -2.48 15.38 19.15
N PRO A 112 -1.99 16.48 19.75
CA PRO A 112 -2.04 17.79 19.12
C PRO A 112 -1.39 17.76 17.73
N GLY A 113 -1.98 18.52 16.80
CA GLY A 113 -1.47 18.65 15.45
C GLY A 113 -1.70 17.44 14.53
N LEU A 114 -2.25 16.32 14.99
CA LEU A 114 -2.70 15.25 14.09
C LEU A 114 -3.95 15.72 13.31
N VAL A 115 -3.82 15.81 12.00
CA VAL A 115 -4.88 16.27 11.08
C VAL A 115 -5.70 15.09 10.57
N ALA A 116 -5.01 14.02 10.14
CA ALA A 116 -5.65 12.80 9.67
C ALA A 116 -4.71 11.60 9.77
N ILE A 117 -5.28 10.40 9.76
CA ILE A 117 -4.57 9.13 9.67
C ILE A 117 -5.31 8.16 8.76
N GLN A 118 -4.54 7.37 8.03
CA GLN A 118 -4.99 6.23 7.27
C GLN A 118 -4.13 5.01 7.63
N LEU A 119 -4.80 3.93 7.98
CA LEU A 119 -4.18 2.63 8.18
C LEU A 119 -4.44 1.75 6.95
N ALA A 120 -3.44 0.99 6.54
CA ALA A 120 -3.56 0.01 5.47
C ALA A 120 -2.86 -1.30 5.83
N GLN A 121 -3.32 -2.40 5.25
CA GLN A 121 -2.77 -3.73 5.51
C GLN A 121 -2.77 -4.58 4.24
N SER A 122 -1.78 -5.43 4.09
CA SER A 122 -1.72 -6.44 3.02
C SER A 122 -1.79 -7.84 3.63
N PRO A 123 -2.86 -8.60 3.35
CA PRO A 123 -2.93 -10.01 3.75
C PRO A 123 -1.79 -10.87 3.20
N SER A 124 -1.38 -10.66 1.95
CA SER A 124 -0.34 -11.46 1.31
C SER A 124 1.06 -11.25 1.89
N CYS A 125 1.38 -10.00 2.29
CA CYS A 125 2.65 -9.68 2.92
C CYS A 125 2.61 -9.69 4.46
N GLY A 126 1.42 -9.80 5.06
CA GLY A 126 1.24 -9.61 6.51
C GLY A 126 1.67 -8.22 6.99
N SER A 127 1.77 -7.23 6.09
CA SER A 127 2.30 -5.91 6.38
C SER A 127 1.22 -4.94 6.87
N GLY A 128 1.64 -3.97 7.67
CA GLY A 128 0.87 -2.80 8.03
C GLY A 128 1.55 -1.53 7.51
N ARG A 129 0.72 -0.56 7.08
CA ARG A 129 1.14 0.78 6.71
C ARG A 129 0.36 1.83 7.49
N THR A 130 1.04 2.91 7.84
CA THR A 130 0.40 4.12 8.38
C THR A 130 0.75 5.28 7.48
N LEU A 131 -0.23 6.12 7.17
CA LEU A 131 -0.06 7.45 6.59
C LEU A 131 -0.70 8.44 7.56
N ALA A 132 0.09 9.28 8.20
CA ALA A 132 -0.39 10.31 9.12
C ALA A 132 -0.09 11.70 8.56
N VAL A 133 -1.07 12.58 8.69
CA VAL A 133 -1.04 13.98 8.25
C VAL A 133 -0.96 14.85 9.48
N TRP A 134 0.04 15.71 9.52
CA TRP A 134 0.37 16.58 10.64
C TRP A 134 0.29 18.03 10.23
N ALA A 135 -0.14 18.89 11.16
CA ALA A 135 -0.16 20.32 10.96
C ALA A 135 1.25 20.92 10.79
N SER A 136 2.28 20.26 11.34
CA SER A 136 3.68 20.63 11.18
C SER A 136 4.63 19.49 11.55
N THR A 137 5.91 19.65 11.23
CA THR A 137 6.96 18.70 11.58
C THR A 137 7.19 18.64 13.09
N ASP A 138 7.02 19.77 13.78
CA ASP A 138 7.18 19.85 15.24
C ASP A 138 6.11 19.01 15.96
N GLU A 139 4.86 19.05 15.49
CA GLU A 139 3.77 18.23 16.04
C GLU A 139 3.97 16.73 15.76
N MET A 140 4.49 16.39 14.57
CA MET A 140 4.91 15.01 14.27
C MET A 140 6.00 14.55 15.24
N TYR A 141 7.04 15.35 15.48
CA TYR A 141 8.11 14.98 16.41
C TYR A 141 7.66 14.93 17.86
N ALA A 142 6.68 15.76 18.26
CA ALA A 142 6.07 15.66 19.59
C ALA A 142 5.42 14.27 19.80
N PHE A 143 4.78 13.71 18.77
CA PHE A 143 4.28 12.33 18.79
C PHE A 143 5.41 11.29 18.81
N VAL A 144 6.41 11.43 17.95
CA VAL A 144 7.56 10.50 17.87
C VAL A 144 8.28 10.39 19.22
N MET A 145 8.34 11.50 19.96
CA MET A 145 8.94 11.58 21.29
C MET A 145 7.95 11.26 22.43
N SER A 146 6.72 10.85 22.12
CA SER A 146 5.73 10.47 23.14
C SER A 146 6.12 9.16 23.84
N PRO A 147 5.72 8.96 25.11
CA PRO A 147 6.03 7.74 25.85
C PRO A 147 5.56 6.45 25.14
N ALA A 148 4.39 6.48 24.50
CA ALA A 148 3.84 5.32 23.80
C ALA A 148 4.69 4.93 22.58
N HIS A 149 5.12 5.91 21.79
CA HIS A 149 5.98 5.67 20.62
C HIS A 149 7.37 5.20 21.06
N LEU A 150 7.98 5.87 22.04
CA LEU A 150 9.30 5.47 22.57
C LEU A 150 9.31 4.04 23.12
N ALA A 151 8.28 3.65 23.88
CA ALA A 151 8.17 2.29 24.41
C ALA A 151 8.03 1.24 23.29
N ALA A 152 7.33 1.55 22.21
CA ALA A 152 7.22 0.67 21.04
C ALA A 152 8.56 0.57 20.29
N MET A 153 9.29 1.67 20.17
CA MET A 153 10.61 1.69 19.53
C MET A 153 11.65 0.89 20.31
N ASP A 154 11.61 0.91 21.64
CA ASP A 154 12.45 0.06 22.49
C ASP A 154 12.20 -1.44 22.24
N ALA A 155 11.00 -1.81 21.82
CA ALA A 155 10.60 -3.19 21.54
C ALA A 155 10.63 -3.56 20.04
N VAL A 156 10.95 -2.62 19.14
CA VAL A 156 10.68 -2.81 17.70
C VAL A 156 11.41 -4.02 17.11
N SER A 157 12.66 -4.27 17.49
CA SER A 157 13.44 -5.40 16.98
C SER A 157 12.95 -6.77 17.48
N GLU A 158 12.13 -6.80 18.52
CA GLU A 158 11.50 -8.03 19.04
C GLU A 158 10.11 -8.27 18.43
N LEU A 159 9.57 -7.31 17.69
CA LEU A 159 8.17 -7.31 17.26
C LEU A 159 7.97 -7.13 15.76
N ILE A 160 8.92 -6.51 15.06
CA ILE A 160 8.82 -6.20 13.64
C ILE A 160 10.04 -6.76 12.90
N GLU A 161 9.81 -7.26 11.69
CA GLU A 161 10.85 -7.69 10.77
C GLU A 161 11.87 -6.56 10.49
N PRO A 162 13.15 -6.86 10.20
CA PRO A 162 14.18 -5.84 9.95
C PRO A 162 13.94 -4.93 8.74
N ASN A 163 12.90 -5.19 7.94
CA ASN A 163 12.49 -4.37 6.79
C ASN A 163 11.53 -3.22 7.18
N TYR A 164 11.37 -2.92 8.47
CA TYR A 164 10.64 -1.74 8.93
C TYR A 164 11.20 -0.47 8.27
N ALA A 165 10.31 0.36 7.76
CA ALA A 165 10.67 1.59 7.08
C ALA A 165 9.76 2.74 7.48
N VAL A 166 10.34 3.93 7.57
CA VAL A 166 9.64 5.18 7.89
C VAL A 166 10.24 6.33 7.08
N THR A 167 9.39 7.28 6.72
CA THR A 167 9.80 8.53 6.08
C THR A 167 8.81 9.64 6.42
N HIS A 168 9.20 10.88 6.19
CA HIS A 168 8.27 12.00 6.18
C HIS A 168 8.60 12.99 5.04
N TRP A 169 7.64 13.80 4.65
CA TRP A 169 7.77 14.87 3.65
C TRP A 169 6.75 15.97 3.89
N GLU A 170 6.91 17.11 3.20
CA GLU A 170 5.92 18.19 3.18
C GLU A 170 5.03 18.07 1.95
N ALA A 171 3.72 18.25 2.13
CA ALA A 171 2.73 18.21 1.06
C ALA A 171 1.88 19.50 1.06
N ALA A 172 1.86 20.21 -0.07
CA ALA A 172 1.05 21.40 -0.24
C ALA A 172 -0.31 21.09 -0.88
N SER A 173 -0.42 19.96 -1.59
CA SER A 173 -1.66 19.44 -2.16
C SER A 173 -2.11 18.16 -1.47
N THR A 174 -3.42 17.98 -1.33
CA THR A 174 -3.99 16.72 -0.82
C THR A 174 -3.76 15.53 -1.75
N ASP A 175 -3.48 15.77 -3.03
CA ASP A 175 -3.20 14.70 -3.99
C ASP A 175 -1.83 14.02 -3.74
N GLU A 176 -0.95 14.68 -2.98
CA GLU A 176 0.35 14.16 -2.57
C GLU A 176 0.26 13.30 -1.29
N ILE A 177 -0.95 13.13 -0.74
CA ILE A 177 -1.19 12.48 0.56
C ILE A 177 -1.84 11.12 0.30
N THR A 178 -1.01 10.17 -0.15
CA THR A 178 -1.43 8.82 -0.53
C THR A 178 -0.45 7.76 -0.06
N GLN A 179 -0.89 6.50 0.01
CA GLN A 179 0.01 5.37 0.29
C GLN A 179 1.06 5.21 -0.82
N GLU A 180 0.68 5.48 -2.07
CA GLU A 180 1.53 5.46 -3.25
C GLU A 180 2.70 6.45 -3.14
N GLU A 181 2.44 7.67 -2.66
CA GLU A 181 3.50 8.65 -2.35
C GLU A 181 4.35 8.16 -1.18
N GLY A 182 3.72 7.64 -0.11
CA GLY A 182 4.43 7.06 1.03
C GLY A 182 5.45 5.99 0.63
N ALA A 183 5.05 5.03 -0.22
CA ALA A 183 5.94 4.00 -0.74
C ALA A 183 7.07 4.59 -1.61
N ARG A 184 6.78 5.60 -2.44
CA ARG A 184 7.81 6.28 -3.23
C ARG A 184 8.84 6.99 -2.36
N HIS A 185 8.41 7.67 -1.31
CA HIS A 185 9.30 8.33 -0.36
C HIS A 185 10.14 7.32 0.42
N ILE A 186 9.56 6.20 0.88
CA ILE A 186 10.33 5.13 1.54
C ILE A 186 11.43 4.61 0.59
N LYS A 187 11.09 4.29 -0.65
CA LYS A 187 12.05 3.83 -1.67
C LYS A 187 13.16 4.84 -1.92
N ALA A 188 12.85 6.13 -1.87
CA ALA A 188 13.85 7.18 -2.01
C ALA A 188 14.82 7.23 -0.81
N SER A 189 14.29 7.16 0.41
CA SER A 189 15.06 7.17 1.66
C SER A 189 15.99 5.96 1.79
N GLU A 190 15.52 4.76 1.42
CA GLU A 190 16.34 3.55 1.41
C GLU A 190 17.55 3.64 0.48
N ARG A 191 17.42 4.35 -0.65
CA ARG A 191 18.53 4.55 -1.59
C ARG A 191 19.58 5.53 -1.07
N GLN A 192 19.18 6.47 -0.21
CA GLN A 192 20.10 7.46 0.38
C GLN A 192 20.90 6.88 1.55
N ALA A 193 20.38 5.82 2.19
CA ALA A 193 21.04 5.16 3.32
C ALA A 193 22.13 4.15 2.91
N ARG A 194 22.35 3.92 1.61
CA ARG A 194 23.33 2.99 1.04
C ARG A 194 24.50 3.73 0.42
#